data_AF-A0A382PTE9-F1
#
_entry.id   AF-A0A382PTE9-F1
#
_cell.length_a   1.000
_cell.length_b   1.000
_cell.length_c   1.000
_cell.angle_alpha   90.00
_cell.angle_beta   90.00
_cell.angle_gamma   90.00
#
_symmetry.space_group_name_H-M   'P 1'
#
loop_
_entity.id
_entity.type
_entity.pdbx_description
1 polymer ?
#
loop_
_entity_poly.entity_id
_entity_poly.type
_entity_poly.pdbx_seq_one_letter_code
_entity_poly.pdbx_strand_id
1 'polypeptide(L)'
;MMEIGGAFASAFALVVNFESDLVEIVSLSLQVSFLAVGFASLIGLPIGASLAVFKFPGRTFIIVILNAMMGLPPVVIGLIVYLILSRSGPLG
;
A
#
# COMPACT_ATOMS: atom_id res chain seq x y z
N MET A 1 -38.69 2.46 -0.14
CA MET A 1 -38.07 2.95 -1.39
C MET A 1 -37.37 4.33 -1.23
N MET A 2 -37.06 4.78 0.00
CA MET A 2 -36.30 6.03 0.29
C MET A 2 -35.03 5.76 1.14
N GLU A 3 -34.56 4.51 1.21
CA GLU A 3 -33.50 4.11 2.14
C GLU A 3 -32.09 4.49 1.61
N ILE A 4 -31.87 4.31 0.32
CA ILE A 4 -30.57 4.60 -0.33
C ILE A 4 -30.32 6.11 -0.38
N GLY A 5 -31.33 6.92 -0.72
CA GLY A 5 -31.20 8.38 -0.78
C GLY A 5 -30.86 9.01 0.59
N GLY A 6 -31.45 8.49 1.67
CA GLY A 6 -31.11 8.91 3.03
C GLY A 6 -29.68 8.52 3.44
N ALA A 7 -29.21 7.34 3.02
CA ALA A 7 -27.84 6.91 3.27
C ALA A 7 -26.81 7.80 2.53
N PHE A 8 -27.08 8.17 1.27
CA PHE A 8 -26.22 9.10 0.52
C PHE A 8 -26.20 10.50 1.15
N ALA A 9 -27.35 11.02 1.57
CA ALA A 9 -27.42 12.32 2.25
C ALA A 9 -26.65 12.30 3.58
N SER A 10 -26.74 11.20 4.34
CA SER A 10 -26.01 11.02 5.60
C SER A 10 -24.50 10.92 5.38
N ALA A 11 -24.06 10.13 4.38
CA ALA A 11 -22.65 10.04 4.02
C ALA A 11 -22.08 11.40 3.55
N PHE A 12 -22.84 12.15 2.75
CA PHE A 12 -22.45 13.49 2.33
C PHE A 12 -22.37 14.45 3.50
N ALA A 13 -23.29 14.35 4.47
CA ALA A 13 -23.24 15.13 5.70
C ALA A 13 -22.01 14.79 6.55
N LEU A 14 -21.59 13.52 6.66
CA LEU A 14 -20.36 13.15 7.36
C LEU A 14 -19.12 13.79 6.73
N VAL A 15 -19.06 13.82 5.39
CA VAL A 15 -17.95 14.45 4.64
C VAL A 15 -17.98 15.98 4.78
N VAL A 16 -19.13 16.62 4.57
CA VAL A 16 -19.25 18.09 4.61
C VAL A 16 -19.05 18.66 6.01
N ASN A 17 -19.51 17.95 7.04
CA ASN A 17 -19.34 18.39 8.43
C ASN A 17 -17.94 18.08 8.98
N PHE A 18 -17.04 17.48 8.18
CA PHE A 18 -15.69 17.08 8.62
C PHE A 18 -15.74 16.34 9.95
N GLU A 19 -16.57 15.31 10.01
CA GLU A 19 -16.76 14.52 11.21
C GLU A 19 -15.40 13.98 11.69
N SER A 20 -15.10 14.17 12.98
CA SER A 20 -13.74 14.07 13.52
C SER A 20 -13.13 12.70 13.29
N ASP A 21 -13.93 11.63 13.45
CA ASP A 21 -13.45 10.26 13.32
C ASP A 21 -13.11 9.95 11.84
N LEU A 22 -13.94 10.42 10.91
CA LEU A 22 -13.68 10.26 9.47
C LEU A 22 -12.42 10.99 9.05
N VAL A 23 -12.25 12.24 9.50
CA VAL A 23 -11.07 13.06 9.16
C VAL A 23 -9.80 12.42 9.72
N GLU A 24 -9.84 11.89 10.94
CA GLU A 24 -8.71 11.18 11.55
C GLU A 24 -8.32 9.95 10.73
N ILE A 25 -9.29 9.10 10.37
CA ILE A 25 -9.04 7.88 9.57
C ILE A 25 -8.46 8.23 8.20
N VAL A 26 -9.03 9.22 7.51
CA VAL A 26 -8.56 9.66 6.19
C VAL A 26 -7.15 10.24 6.29
N SER A 27 -6.91 11.11 7.27
CA SER A 27 -5.60 11.73 7.48
C SER A 27 -4.52 10.69 7.79
N LEU A 28 -4.81 9.74 8.69
CA LEU A 28 -3.90 8.64 9.01
C LEU A 28 -3.61 7.76 7.78
N SER A 29 -4.67 7.39 7.04
CA SER A 29 -4.53 6.57 5.84
C SER A 29 -3.69 7.27 4.77
N LEU A 30 -3.91 8.58 4.58
CA LEU A 30 -3.10 9.40 3.68
C LEU A 30 -1.65 9.47 4.16
N GLN A 31 -1.39 9.77 5.44
CA GLN A 31 -0.04 9.84 5.99
C GLN A 31 0.72 8.53 5.79
N VAL A 32 0.12 7.39 6.13
CA VAL A 32 0.74 6.07 5.97
C VAL A 32 0.99 5.77 4.49
N SER A 33 0.03 6.06 3.61
CA SER A 33 0.17 5.83 2.17
C SER A 33 1.25 6.70 1.54
N PHE A 34 1.32 7.98 1.90
CA PHE A 34 2.35 8.90 1.41
C PHE A 34 3.75 8.48 1.86
N LEU A 35 3.90 8.08 3.12
CA LEU A 35 5.18 7.55 3.62
C LEU A 35 5.56 6.27 2.89
N ALA A 36 4.62 5.31 2.77
CA ALA A 36 4.85 4.05 2.08
C ALA A 36 5.26 4.27 0.61
N VAL A 37 4.55 5.12 -0.13
CA VAL A 37 4.88 5.48 -1.52
C VAL A 37 6.19 6.25 -1.61
N GLY A 38 6.48 7.14 -0.65
CA GLY A 38 7.75 7.85 -0.57
C GLY A 38 8.94 6.90 -0.48
N PHE A 39 8.91 5.94 0.45
CA PHE A 39 9.95 4.92 0.59
C PHE A 39 9.99 3.98 -0.62
N ALA A 40 8.84 3.52 -1.10
CA ALA A 40 8.75 2.62 -2.25
C ALA A 40 9.29 3.27 -3.53
N SER A 41 9.03 4.56 -3.75
CA SER A 41 9.54 5.29 -4.92
C SER A 41 11.03 5.56 -4.83
N LEU A 42 11.53 5.91 -3.64
CA LEU A 42 12.96 6.16 -3.41
C LEU A 42 13.83 4.93 -3.74
N ILE A 43 13.32 3.71 -3.50
CA ILE A 43 14.04 2.46 -3.76
C ILE A 43 13.64 1.87 -5.12
N GLY A 44 12.35 1.84 -5.41
CA GLY A 44 11.79 1.23 -6.62
C GLY A 44 12.15 1.97 -7.90
N LEU A 45 12.17 3.31 -7.89
CA LEU A 45 12.50 4.09 -9.09
C LEU A 45 13.98 3.91 -9.50
N PRO A 46 14.99 4.03 -8.61
CA PRO A 46 16.38 3.76 -8.99
C PRO A 46 16.60 2.32 -9.47
N ILE A 47 16.00 1.33 -8.80
CA ILE A 47 16.11 -0.08 -9.20
C ILE A 47 15.48 -0.28 -10.59
N GLY A 48 14.25 0.21 -10.80
CA GLY A 48 13.56 0.12 -12.09
C GLY A 48 14.31 0.85 -13.21
N ALA A 49 14.81 2.05 -12.95
CA ALA A 49 15.62 2.81 -13.90
C ALA A 49 16.93 2.08 -14.25
N SER A 50 17.63 1.53 -13.26
CA SER A 50 18.86 0.76 -13.51
C SER A 50 18.59 -0.49 -14.35
N LEU A 51 17.50 -1.22 -14.10
CA LEU A 51 17.08 -2.38 -14.88
C LEU A 51 16.61 -2.01 -16.30
N ALA A 52 16.11 -0.79 -16.51
CA ALA A 52 15.72 -0.30 -17.82
C ALA A 52 16.93 0.09 -18.67
N VAL A 53 17.91 0.78 -18.07
CA VAL A 53 19.06 1.37 -18.77
C VAL A 53 20.21 0.38 -18.94
N PHE A 54 20.57 -0.40 -17.91
CA PHE A 54 21.72 -1.31 -17.96
C PHE A 54 21.34 -2.69 -18.47
N LYS A 55 22.15 -3.25 -19.38
CA LYS A 55 22.02 -4.61 -19.90
C LYS A 55 23.12 -5.49 -19.29
N PHE A 56 22.80 -6.20 -18.21
CA PHE A 56 23.70 -7.14 -17.53
C PHE A 56 23.13 -8.57 -17.58
N PRO A 57 23.96 -9.62 -17.53
CA PRO A 57 23.54 -11.01 -17.79
C PRO A 57 22.50 -11.57 -16.80
N GLY A 58 22.37 -11.02 -15.59
CA GLY A 58 21.38 -11.42 -14.57
C GLY A 58 20.03 -10.67 -14.63
N ARG A 59 19.86 -9.73 -15.56
CA ARG A 59 18.69 -8.83 -15.63
C ARG A 59 17.36 -9.58 -15.72
N THR A 60 17.29 -10.61 -16.57
CA THR A 60 16.05 -11.37 -16.79
C THR A 60 15.58 -12.06 -15.52
N PHE A 61 16.50 -12.61 -14.72
CA PHE A 61 16.16 -13.27 -13.46
C PHE A 61 15.53 -12.27 -12.47
N ILE A 62 16.11 -11.07 -12.34
CA ILE A 62 15.57 -10.02 -11.48
C ILE A 62 14.18 -9.57 -11.97
N ILE A 63 14.01 -9.37 -13.28
CA ILE A 63 12.71 -9.00 -13.85
C ILE A 63 11.65 -10.06 -13.56
N VAL A 64 11.98 -11.35 -13.70
CA VAL A 64 11.06 -12.46 -13.40
C VAL A 64 10.66 -12.45 -11.93
N ILE A 65 11.61 -12.26 -11.00
CA ILE A 65 11.29 -12.15 -9.57
C ILE A 65 10.37 -10.96 -9.30
N LEU A 66 10.69 -9.78 -9.82
CA LEU A 66 9.87 -8.57 -9.62
C LEU A 66 8.45 -8.76 -10.17
N ASN A 67 8.30 -9.40 -11.34
CA ASN A 67 7.00 -9.73 -11.89
C ASN A 67 6.25 -10.79 -11.06
N ALA A 68 6.96 -11.80 -10.54
CA ALA A 68 6.37 -12.79 -9.66
C ALA A 68 5.85 -12.16 -8.36
N MET A 69 6.57 -11.18 -7.80
CA MET A 69 6.12 -10.45 -6.61
C MET A 69 4.85 -9.63 -6.86
N MET A 70 4.62 -9.12 -8.08
CA MET A 70 3.36 -8.44 -8.43
C MET A 70 2.15 -9.39 -8.47
N GLY A 71 2.37 -10.69 -8.66
CA GLY A 71 1.30 -11.71 -8.65
C GLY A 71 1.05 -12.35 -7.29
N LEU A 72 1.83 -11.98 -6.26
CA LEU A 72 1.72 -12.58 -4.93
C LEU A 72 0.41 -12.14 -4.25
N PRO A 73 -0.36 -13.05 -3.62
CA PRO A 73 -1.59 -12.66 -2.94
C PRO A 73 -1.30 -11.68 -1.80
N PRO A 74 -2.04 -10.57 -1.67
CA PRO A 74 -1.80 -9.55 -0.65
C PRO A 74 -1.91 -10.12 0.77
N VAL A 75 -2.75 -11.15 0.96
CA VAL A 75 -2.90 -11.87 2.23
C VAL A 75 -1.59 -12.55 2.66
N VAL A 76 -0.86 -13.15 1.72
CA VAL A 76 0.42 -13.82 2.02
C VAL A 76 1.47 -12.80 2.45
N ILE A 77 1.54 -11.65 1.78
CA ILE A 77 2.43 -10.55 2.16
C ILE A 77 2.09 -10.06 3.57
N GLY A 78 0.80 -9.87 3.87
CA GLY A 78 0.33 -9.47 5.19
C GLY A 78 0.74 -10.46 6.28
N LEU A 79 0.62 -11.77 6.04
CA LEU A 79 1.06 -12.81 6.98
C LEU A 79 2.57 -12.81 7.18
N ILE A 80 3.35 -12.64 6.12
CA ILE A 80 4.82 -12.56 6.23
C ILE A 80 5.22 -11.36 7.08
N VAL A 81 4.68 -10.18 6.79
CA VAL A 81 4.97 -8.96 7.57
C VAL A 81 4.53 -9.14 9.02
N TYR A 82 3.33 -9.70 9.25
CA TYR A 82 2.85 -10.00 10.59
C TYR A 82 3.80 -10.93 11.34
N LEU A 83 4.23 -12.04 10.75
CA LEU A 83 5.15 -12.98 11.40
C LEU A 83 6.51 -12.36 11.69
N ILE A 84 6.97 -11.44 10.84
CA ILE A 84 8.24 -10.72 11.04
C ILE A 84 8.15 -9.73 12.22
N LEU A 85 7.02 -9.00 12.33
CA LEU A 85 6.79 -7.96 13.36
C LEU A 85 6.11 -8.46 14.65
N SER A 86 5.64 -9.71 14.67
CA SER A 86 4.95 -10.31 15.82
C SER A 86 5.94 -10.63 16.93
N ARG A 87 5.47 -10.57 18.19
CA ARG A 87 6.21 -10.80 19.46
C ARG A 87 6.95 -12.14 19.61
N SER A 88 6.78 -13.04 18.65
CA SER A 88 7.47 -14.33 18.57
C SER A 88 8.27 -14.47 17.26
N GLY A 89 8.44 -13.36 16.55
CA GLY A 89 9.00 -13.23 15.22
C GLY A 89 10.46 -12.81 15.25
N PRO A 90 11.16 -12.89 14.11
CA PRO A 90 12.60 -12.60 14.04
C PRO A 90 12.98 -11.15 14.35
N LEU A 91 12.06 -10.19 14.25
CA LEU A 91 12.33 -8.78 14.61
C LEU A 91 11.74 -8.34 15.96
N GLY A 92 11.09 -9.25 16.71
CA GLY A 92 10.55 -8.96 18.04
C GLY A 92 9.20 -9.58 18.26
#